data_AF-A0A6G3TYJ0-F1
#
_entry.id   AF-A0A6G3TYJ0-F1
#
_cell.length_a   1.000
_cell.length_b   1.000
_cell.length_c   1.000
_cell.angle_alpha   90.00
_cell.angle_beta   90.00
_cell.angle_gamma   90.00
#
_symmetry.space_group_name_H-M   'P 1'
#
loop_
_entity.id
_entity.type
_entity.pdbx_description
1 polymer ?
#
loop_
_entity_poly.entity_id
_entity_poly.type
_entity_poly.pdbx_seq_one_letter_code
_entity_poly.pdbx_strand_id
1 'polypeptide(L)'
;DPDVAGWYRFGPAPGAGQGSAVLAGHVDDETGALGEFAALRDLRRGDRVEVLRRGADPVVHRVVARRTVPQDELPPSVFRRTGDPVLTLVTCAPPFLPDRGGYRSNLIVTAVPAGS
;
A
#
# COMPACT_ATOMS: atom_id res chain seq x y z
N ASP A 1 15.46 0.65 2.92
CA ASP A 1 15.36 1.85 3.75
C ASP A 1 13.98 1.84 4.36
N PRO A 2 13.84 1.65 5.68
CA PRO A 2 12.54 1.63 6.35
C PRO A 2 11.76 2.94 6.18
N ASP A 3 12.46 4.03 5.86
CA ASP A 3 11.92 5.38 5.78
C ASP A 3 11.44 5.76 4.36
N VAL A 4 11.49 4.82 3.41
CA VAL A 4 11.14 5.10 2.01
C VAL A 4 10.17 4.05 1.47
N ALA A 5 8.99 4.53 1.05
CA ALA A 5 8.04 3.72 0.29
C ALA A 5 8.46 3.63 -1.19
N GLY A 6 8.37 2.43 -1.76
CA GLY A 6 8.65 2.16 -3.16
C GLY A 6 7.38 2.05 -4.00
N TRP A 7 7.43 2.56 -5.24
CA TRP A 7 6.40 2.31 -6.25
C TRP A 7 6.75 1.08 -7.10
N TYR A 8 5.76 0.22 -7.33
CA TYR A 8 5.91 -0.94 -8.22
C TYR A 8 5.96 -0.53 -9.70
N ARG A 9 7.17 -0.38 -10.23
CA ARG A 9 7.46 0.09 -11.60
C ARG A 9 6.82 -0.70 -12.76
N PHE A 10 6.38 -1.94 -12.54
CA PHE A 10 5.75 -2.76 -13.59
C PHE A 10 4.21 -2.61 -13.61
N GLY A 11 3.66 -1.76 -12.75
CA GLY A 11 2.26 -1.38 -12.73
C GLY A 11 2.03 0.08 -13.14
N PRO A 12 0.76 0.52 -13.17
CA PRO A 12 0.42 1.92 -13.35
C PRO A 12 1.09 2.85 -12.34
N ALA A 13 1.44 4.06 -12.77
CA ALA A 13 1.91 5.12 -11.88
C ALA A 13 0.77 5.68 -11.03
N PRO A 14 1.03 6.23 -9.83
CA PRO A 14 0.03 6.95 -9.06
C PRO A 14 -0.62 8.07 -9.91
N GLY A 15 -1.96 8.06 -9.94
CA GLY A 15 -2.76 8.95 -10.78
C GLY A 15 -3.00 8.49 -12.22
N ALA A 16 -2.57 7.29 -12.60
CA ALA A 16 -3.00 6.68 -13.85
C ALA A 16 -4.53 6.46 -13.84
N GLY A 17 -5.17 6.62 -15.00
CA GLY A 17 -6.63 6.49 -15.15
C GLY A 17 -7.17 5.06 -15.11
N GLN A 18 -6.31 4.06 -14.94
CA GLN A 18 -6.69 2.65 -14.92
C GLN A 18 -5.70 1.79 -14.13
N GLY A 19 -6.17 0.65 -13.66
CA GLY A 19 -5.37 -0.36 -12.95
C GLY A 19 -4.96 0.06 -11.54
N SER A 20 -4.02 -0.69 -10.97
CA SER A 20 -3.59 -0.54 -9.58
C SER A 20 -2.21 0.10 -9.47
N ALA A 21 -2.15 1.33 -8.98
CA ALA A 21 -0.88 1.93 -8.56
C ALA A 21 -0.50 1.32 -7.20
N VAL A 22 0.61 0.57 -7.15
CA VAL A 22 1.03 -0.13 -5.92
C VAL A 22 2.20 0.58 -5.27
N LEU A 23 2.02 1.00 -4.02
CA LEU A 23 3.09 1.50 -3.15
C LEU A 23 3.32 0.49 -2.02
N ALA A 24 4.59 0.20 -1.74
CA ALA A 24 4.97 -0.71 -0.66
C ALA A 24 5.99 -0.04 0.27
N GLY A 25 5.86 -0.26 1.56
CA GLY A 25 6.72 0.33 2.57
C GLY A 25 6.82 -0.51 3.84
N HIS A 26 7.84 -0.24 4.64
CA HIS A 26 8.08 -0.95 5.89
C HIS A 26 7.08 -0.54 6.97
N VAL A 27 6.69 -1.52 7.78
CA VAL A 27 5.84 -1.29 8.96
C VAL A 27 6.69 -0.90 10.18
N ASP A 28 7.91 -1.42 10.23
CA ASP A 28 8.95 -1.18 11.21
C ASP A 28 10.32 -1.53 10.61
N ASP A 29 11.37 -1.22 11.34
CA ASP A 29 12.75 -1.62 11.06
C ASP A 29 13.20 -2.81 11.94
N GLU A 30 14.46 -3.22 11.77
CA GLU A 30 15.06 -4.34 12.52
C GLU A 30 15.18 -4.09 14.03
N THR A 31 15.13 -2.82 14.46
CA THR A 31 15.14 -2.42 15.88
C THR A 31 13.73 -2.36 16.47
N GLY A 32 12.70 -2.47 15.63
CA GLY A 32 11.29 -2.31 16.00
C GLY A 32 10.81 -0.86 15.99
N ALA A 33 11.62 0.09 15.50
CA ALA A 33 11.15 1.45 15.26
C ALA A 33 10.16 1.46 14.11
N LEU A 34 9.08 2.24 14.24
CA LEU A 34 8.01 2.28 13.25
C LEU A 34 8.50 2.87 11.93
N GLY A 35 8.18 2.19 10.82
CA GLY A 35 8.47 2.66 9.47
C GLY A 35 7.33 3.52 8.90
N GLU A 36 7.55 4.08 7.72
CA GLU A 36 6.60 5.03 7.08
C GLU A 36 5.20 4.46 6.86
N PHE A 37 5.07 3.13 6.72
CA PHE A 37 3.77 2.48 6.51
C PHE A 37 3.15 1.92 7.80
N ALA A 38 3.74 2.18 8.97
CA ALA A 38 3.15 1.84 10.27
C ALA A 38 1.71 2.35 10.42
N ALA A 39 1.46 3.59 9.99
CA ALA A 39 0.15 4.25 10.07
C ALA A 39 -0.95 3.54 9.26
N LEU A 40 -0.60 2.69 8.29
CA LEU A 40 -1.59 1.90 7.54
C LEU A 40 -2.41 0.97 8.45
N ARG A 41 -1.86 0.57 9.60
CA ARG A 41 -2.56 -0.26 10.60
C ARG A 41 -3.78 0.42 11.18
N ASP A 42 -3.81 1.75 11.17
CA ASP A 42 -4.88 2.55 11.78
C ASP A 42 -5.86 3.12 10.75
N LEU A 43 -5.53 3.04 9.45
CA LEU A 43 -6.41 3.52 8.39
C LEU A 43 -7.76 2.80 8.38
N ARG A 44 -8.79 3.60 8.14
CA ARG A 44 -10.20 3.23 8.08
C ARG A 44 -10.80 3.62 6.75
N ARG A 45 -11.92 2.98 6.40
CA ARG A 45 -12.72 3.37 5.23
C ARG A 45 -13.13 4.84 5.37
N GLY A 46 -12.91 5.60 4.32
CA GLY A 46 -13.19 7.04 4.26
C GLY A 46 -11.95 7.93 4.43
N ASP A 47 -10.87 7.40 5.00
CA ASP A 47 -9.64 8.17 5.22
C ASP A 47 -9.03 8.64 3.90
N ARG A 48 -8.45 9.84 3.93
CA ARG A 48 -7.82 10.48 2.77
C ARG A 48 -6.38 10.02 2.65
N VAL A 49 -5.98 9.60 1.45
CA VAL A 49 -4.59 9.37 1.08
C VAL A 49 -4.23 10.32 -0.06
N GLU A 50 -3.18 11.11 0.12
CA GLU A 50 -2.71 12.06 -0.88
C GLU A 50 -1.33 11.62 -1.39
N VAL A 51 -1.21 11.46 -2.71
CA VAL A 51 0.06 11.11 -3.36
C VAL A 51 0.60 12.32 -4.10
N LEU A 52 1.68 12.90 -3.58
CA LEU A 52 2.41 13.97 -4.22
C LEU A 52 3.28 13.41 -5.35
N ARG A 53 3.29 14.09 -6.49
CA ARG A 53 4.02 13.65 -7.68
C ARG A 53 4.89 14.78 -8.19
N ARG A 54 6.14 14.47 -8.54
CA ARG A 54 7.05 15.48 -9.06
C ARG A 54 6.54 15.99 -10.41
N GLY A 55 6.28 17.29 -10.51
CA GLY A 55 5.83 17.94 -11.75
C GLY A 55 4.36 17.69 -12.13
N ALA A 56 3.53 17.22 -11.20
CA ALA A 56 2.10 17.03 -11.40
C ALA A 56 1.32 17.33 -10.12
N ASP A 57 0.03 17.63 -10.26
CA ASP A 57 -0.83 17.88 -9.11
C ASP A 57 -0.95 16.64 -8.21
N PRO A 58 -1.14 16.84 -6.89
CA PRO A 58 -1.46 15.76 -5.97
C PRO A 58 -2.67 14.96 -6.43
N VAL A 59 -2.64 13.65 -6.21
CA VAL A 59 -3.82 12.80 -6.42
C VAL A 59 -4.38 12.41 -5.08
N VAL A 60 -5.68 12.64 -4.92
CA VAL A 60 -6.39 12.33 -3.69
C VAL A 60 -7.17 11.05 -3.86
N HIS A 61 -7.03 10.16 -2.89
CA HIS A 61 -7.77 8.91 -2.81
C HIS A 61 -8.52 8.82 -1.48
N ARG A 62 -9.60 8.04 -1.48
CA ARG A 62 -10.33 7.64 -0.26
C ARG A 62 -10.18 6.15 -0.05
N VAL A 63 -9.78 5.75 1.15
CA VAL A 63 -9.69 4.34 1.55
C VAL A 63 -11.07 3.70 1.45
N VAL A 64 -11.18 2.58 0.76
CA VAL A 64 -12.44 1.83 0.61
C VAL A 64 -12.41 0.48 1.31
N ALA A 65 -11.23 -0.12 1.46
CA ALA A 65 -11.07 -1.41 2.11
C ALA A 65 -9.66 -1.61 2.67
N ARG A 66 -9.58 -2.50 3.65
CA ARG A 66 -8.35 -3.01 4.26
C ARG A 66 -8.47 -4.52 4.42
N ARG A 67 -7.43 -5.27 4.04
CA ARG A 67 -7.39 -6.72 4.15
C ARG A 67 -5.99 -7.17 4.57
N THR A 68 -5.93 -8.09 5.52
CA THR A 68 -4.69 -8.82 5.85
C THR A 68 -4.71 -10.17 5.16
N VAL A 69 -3.61 -10.55 4.52
CA VAL A 69 -3.44 -11.84 3.85
C VAL A 69 -2.11 -12.47 4.24
N PRO A 70 -1.97 -13.81 4.21
CA PRO A 70 -0.67 -14.45 4.17
C PRO A 70 0.20 -13.89 3.03
N GLN A 71 1.51 -13.78 3.25
CA GLN A 71 2.43 -13.21 2.26
C GLN A 71 2.44 -13.98 0.93
N ASP A 72 2.27 -15.30 1.00
CA ASP A 72 2.19 -16.24 -0.12
C ASP A 72 0.82 -16.27 -0.81
N GLU A 73 -0.18 -15.59 -0.25
CA GLU A 73 -1.54 -15.47 -0.80
C GLU A 73 -1.87 -14.05 -1.28
N LEU A 74 -0.86 -13.23 -1.56
CA LEU A 74 -1.07 -11.90 -2.10
C LEU A 74 -1.78 -12.01 -3.47
N PRO A 75 -3.02 -11.49 -3.61
CA PRO A 75 -3.80 -11.73 -4.82
C PRO A 75 -3.15 -11.07 -6.05
N PRO A 76 -3.04 -11.75 -7.21
CA PRO A 76 -2.50 -11.15 -8.43
C PRO A 76 -3.23 -9.87 -8.87
N SER A 77 -4.50 -9.73 -8.49
CA SER A 77 -5.31 -8.54 -8.75
C SER A 77 -4.77 -7.26 -8.09
N VAL A 78 -3.91 -7.37 -7.07
CA VAL A 78 -3.17 -6.24 -6.48
C VAL A 78 -2.32 -5.52 -7.54
N PHE A 79 -1.78 -6.26 -8.51
CA PHE A 79 -0.89 -5.76 -9.55
C PHE A 79 -1.59 -5.60 -10.91
N ARG A 80 -2.93 -5.55 -10.93
CA ARG A 80 -3.69 -5.42 -12.19
C ARG A 80 -3.31 -4.14 -12.93
N ARG A 81 -3.17 -4.22 -14.25
CA ARG A 81 -2.81 -3.09 -15.13
C ARG A 81 -4.01 -2.40 -15.80
N THR A 82 -5.18 -3.00 -15.68
CA THR A 82 -6.42 -2.55 -16.33
C THR A 82 -7.59 -2.53 -15.33
N GLY A 83 -8.74 -2.01 -15.78
CA GLY A 83 -9.92 -1.79 -14.95
C GLY A 83 -9.86 -0.48 -14.17
N ASP A 84 -10.81 -0.30 -13.26
CA ASP A 84 -10.95 0.95 -12.51
C ASP A 84 -9.69 1.32 -11.72
N PRO A 85 -9.32 2.62 -11.71
CA PRO A 85 -8.14 3.11 -11.01
C PRO A 85 -8.25 2.89 -9.51
N VAL A 86 -7.19 2.32 -8.94
CA VAL A 86 -7.07 2.08 -7.49
C VAL A 86 -5.63 2.37 -7.05
N LEU A 87 -5.48 2.99 -5.88
CA LEU A 87 -4.24 3.03 -5.14
C LEU A 87 -4.23 1.84 -4.18
N THR A 88 -3.18 1.02 -4.24
CA THR A 88 -2.97 -0.10 -3.32
C THR A 88 -1.70 0.14 -2.51
N LEU A 89 -1.84 0.21 -1.18
CA LEU A 89 -0.74 0.35 -0.24
C LEU A 89 -0.49 -0.99 0.44
N VAL A 90 0.76 -1.43 0.50
CA VAL A 90 1.14 -2.74 1.03
C VAL A 90 2.23 -2.60 2.09
N THR A 91 2.03 -3.24 3.23
CA THR A 91 3.05 -3.33 4.28
C THR A 91 3.00 -4.67 5.00
N CYS A 92 4.05 -5.00 5.76
CA CYS A 92 4.12 -6.21 6.57
C CYS A 92 3.12 -6.16 7.74
N ALA A 93 2.55 -7.31 8.08
CA ALA A 93 1.56 -7.45 9.14
C ALA A 93 1.80 -8.69 10.00
N PRO A 94 1.36 -8.68 11.27
CA PRO A 94 1.43 -9.85 12.14
C PRO A 94 0.82 -11.13 11.55
N PRO A 95 1.25 -12.31 12.03
CA PRO A 95 2.21 -12.52 13.11
C PRO A 95 3.66 -12.27 12.66
N PHE A 96 4.50 -11.82 13.60
CA PHE A 96 5.95 -11.78 13.44
C PHE A 96 6.54 -13.07 14.03
N LEU A 97 7.22 -13.85 13.19
CA LEU A 97 7.85 -15.12 13.58
C LEU A 97 9.34 -15.03 13.24
N PRO A 98 10.23 -14.66 14.19
CA PRO A 98 11.65 -14.45 13.91
C PRO A 98 12.33 -15.70 13.33
N ASP A 99 12.01 -16.88 13.87
CA ASP A 99 12.53 -18.17 13.41
C ASP A 99 12.05 -18.56 11.99
N ARG A 100 11.11 -17.80 11.43
CA ARG A 100 10.48 -18.04 10.11
C ARG A 100 10.65 -16.84 9.18
N GLY A 101 11.66 -15.99 9.44
CA GLY A 101 12.00 -14.86 8.58
C GLY A 101 11.15 -13.61 8.78
N GLY A 102 10.49 -13.46 9.95
CA GLY A 102 9.79 -12.25 10.35
C GLY A 102 8.28 -12.30 10.10
N TYR A 103 7.71 -11.18 9.63
CA TYR A 103 6.28 -11.06 9.37
C TYR A 103 5.79 -12.09 8.36
N ARG A 104 4.61 -12.65 8.62
CA ARG A 104 4.02 -13.72 7.78
C ARG A 104 2.83 -13.27 6.96
N SER A 105 2.38 -12.04 7.17
CA SER A 105 1.21 -11.48 6.49
C SER A 105 1.56 -10.14 5.85
N ASN A 106 0.75 -9.74 4.87
CA ASN A 106 0.71 -8.39 4.33
C ASN A 106 -0.61 -7.72 4.68
N LEU A 107 -0.54 -6.47 5.12
CA LEU A 107 -1.67 -5.56 5.17
C LEU A 107 -1.79 -4.86 3.82
N ILE A 108 -2.97 -4.97 3.21
CA ILE A 108 -3.33 -4.31 1.96
C ILE A 108 -4.39 -3.27 2.27
N VAL A 109 -4.12 -2.01 1.91
CA VAL A 109 -5.12 -0.94 1.93
C VAL A 109 -5.40 -0.54 0.49
N THR A 110 -6.67 -0.53 0.10
CA THR A 110 -7.09 -0.06 -1.23
C THR A 110 -7.86 1.24 -1.08
N ALA A 111 -7.53 2.21 -1.92
CA ALA A 111 -8.17 3.51 -2.00
C ALA A 111 -8.52 3.84 -3.45
N VAL A 112 -9.67 4.46 -3.67
CA VAL A 112 -10.12 4.89 -5.02
C VAL A 112 -9.96 6.39 -5.16
N PRO A 113 -9.82 6.94 -6.38
CA PRO A 113 -9.82 8.39 -6.59
C PRO A 113 -10.99 9.05 -5.84
N ALA A 114 -10.66 10.05 -5.03
CA ALA A 114 -11.67 10.91 -4.47
C ALA A 114 -12.23 11.73 -5.64
N GLY A 115 -13.47 11.45 -6.04
CA GLY A 115 -14.19 12.35 -6.95
C GLY A 115 -14.13 13.78 -6.41
N SER A 116 -14.06 14.74 -7.33
CA SER A 116 -14.11 16.18 -7.07
C SER A 116 -15.32 16.54 -6.22
#